data_AF-W1YLD5-F1
#
_entry.id   AF-W1YLD5-F1
#
_cell.length_a   1.000
_cell.length_b   1.000
_cell.length_c   1.000
_cell.angle_alpha   90.00
_cell.angle_beta   90.00
_cell.angle_gamma   90.00
#
_symmetry.space_group_name_H-M   'P 1'
#
loop_
_entity.id
_entity.type
_entity.pdbx_description
1 polymer ?
#
loop_
_entity_poly.entity_id
_entity_poly.type
_entity_poly.pdbx_seq_one_letter_code
_entity_poly.pdbx_strand_id
1 'polypeptide(L)' 'LLYLAEKTGLFLSHETRERAATLQWLFWQVGGLGPMLGQNHHFNHAAPQTIPYAIERYQVETQRLYHVLNKRLE' A
#
# COMPACT_ATOMS: atom_id res chain seq x y z
N LEU A 1 1.94 -13.65 1.19
CA LEU A 1 3.38 -13.35 0.97
C LEU A 1 4.23 -13.76 2.16
N LEU A 2 3.98 -13.24 3.37
CA LEU A 2 4.77 -13.54 4.57
C LEU A 2 5.03 -15.04 4.80
N TYR A 3 3.98 -15.86 4.82
CA TYR A 3 4.11 -17.31 5.00
C TYR A 3 5.08 -17.99 4.01
N LEU A 4 5.03 -17.61 2.72
CA LEU A 4 5.91 -18.21 1.71
C LEU A 4 7.35 -17.75 1.88
N ALA A 5 7.57 -16.50 2.28
CA ALA A 5 8.90 -15.99 2.59
C ALA A 5 9.51 -16.73 3.79
N GLU A 6 8.72 -16.99 4.84
CA GLU A 6 9.16 -17.77 6.00
C GLU A 6 9.40 -19.24 5.67
N LYS A 7 8.50 -19.87 4.90
CA LYS A 7 8.62 -21.28 4.52
C LYS A 7 9.84 -21.57 3.66
N THR A 8 10.22 -20.62 2.80
CA THR A 8 11.32 -20.81 1.83
C THR A 8 12.64 -20.19 2.27
N GLY A 9 12.62 -19.30 3.28
CA GLY A 9 13.80 -18.52 3.68
C GLY A 9 14.23 -17.46 2.65
N LEU A 10 13.35 -17.12 1.70
CA LEU A 10 13.62 -16.16 0.63
C LEU A 10 12.82 -14.87 0.83
N PHE A 11 13.36 -13.75 0.34
CA PHE A 11 12.70 -12.44 0.26
C PHE A 11 12.30 -11.76 1.59
N LEU A 12 12.72 -12.33 2.73
CA LEU A 12 12.57 -11.72 4.05
C LEU A 12 13.84 -12.01 4.87
N SER A 13 14.54 -10.96 5.29
CA SER A 13 15.79 -11.11 6.05
C SER A 13 15.56 -11.86 7.37
N HIS A 14 16.58 -12.63 7.79
CA HIS A 14 16.65 -13.22 9.12
C HIS A 14 17.29 -12.27 10.14
N GLU A 15 17.96 -11.21 9.68
CA GLU A 15 18.45 -10.14 10.55
C GLU A 15 17.25 -9.34 11.07
N THR A 16 17.21 -9.10 12.38
CA THR A 16 16.03 -8.58 13.09
C THR A 16 15.64 -7.18 12.60
N ARG A 17 16.61 -6.28 12.40
CA ARG A 17 16.37 -4.90 12.00
C ARG A 17 15.89 -4.80 10.55
N GLU A 18 16.52 -5.53 9.63
CA GLU A 18 16.10 -5.61 8.22
C GLU A 18 14.72 -6.24 8.08
N ARG A 19 14.48 -7.34 8.80
CA ARG A 19 13.17 -8.00 8.84
C ARG A 19 12.08 -7.04 9.29
N ALA A 20 12.32 -6.29 10.36
CA ALA A 20 11.37 -5.30 10.87
C ALA A 20 11.08 -4.22 9.82
N ALA A 21 12.11 -3.71 9.12
CA ALA A 21 11.93 -2.74 8.05
C ALA A 21 11.09 -3.29 6.89
N THR A 22 11.37 -4.51 6.42
CA THR A 22 10.58 -5.17 5.36
C THR A 22 9.12 -5.35 5.78
N LEU A 23 8.88 -5.82 7.00
CA LEU A 23 7.52 -6.01 7.52
C LEU A 23 6.77 -4.69 7.67
N GLN A 24 7.43 -3.62 8.12
CA GLN A 24 6.83 -2.29 8.17
C GLN A 24 6.28 -1.85 6.81
N TRP A 25 7.06 -2.02 5.73
CA TRP A 25 6.63 -1.68 4.38
C TRP A 25 5.54 -2.62 3.84
N LEU A 26 5.62 -3.93 4.14
CA LEU A 26 4.57 -4.89 3.79
C LEU A 26 3.23 -4.50 4.44
N PHE A 27 3.21 -4.21 5.74
CA PHE A 27 1.99 -3.85 6.44
C PHE A 27 1.50 -2.43 6.08
N TRP A 28 2.38 -1.49 5.76
CA TRP A 28 1.99 -0.22 5.14
C TRP A 28 1.29 -0.42 3.80
N GLN A 29 1.76 -1.35 2.97
CA GLN A 29 1.09 -1.68 1.71
C GLN A 29 -0.29 -2.31 1.95
N VAL A 30 -0.39 -3.28 2.87
CA VAL A 30 -1.64 -3.99 3.16
C VAL A 30 -2.70 -3.08 3.81
N GLY A 31 -2.29 -2.19 4.73
CA GLY A 31 -3.21 -1.34 5.49
C GLY A 31 -3.45 0.04 4.88
N GLY A 32 -2.53 0.55 4.05
CA GLY A 32 -2.59 1.88 3.46
C GLY A 32 -2.74 1.84 1.95
N LEU A 33 -1.65 1.53 1.25
CA LEU A 33 -1.58 1.65 -0.21
C LEU A 33 -2.66 0.82 -0.92
N GLY A 34 -2.72 -0.49 -0.66
CA GLY A 34 -3.67 -1.39 -1.32
C GLY A 34 -5.13 -0.95 -1.17
N PRO A 35 -5.64 -0.79 0.07
CA PRO A 35 -7.02 -0.36 0.28
C PRO A 35 -7.34 1.00 -0.35
N MET A 36 -6.48 2.00 -0.21
CA MET A 36 -6.76 3.35 -0.72
C MET A 36 -6.76 3.41 -2.25
N LEU A 37 -5.85 2.69 -2.92
CA LEU A 37 -5.88 2.55 -4.38
C LEU A 37 -7.12 1.79 -4.85
N GLY A 38 -7.56 0.77 -4.11
CA GLY A 38 -8.81 0.05 -4.42
C GLY A 38 -10.04 0.97 -4.37
N GLN A 39 -10.15 1.80 -3.33
CA GLN A 39 -11.22 2.80 -3.23
C GLN A 39 -11.13 3.86 -4.33
N ASN A 40 -9.93 4.39 -4.59
CA ASN A 40 -9.69 5.34 -5.67
C ASN A 40 -10.17 4.74 -7.02
N HIS A 41 -9.76 3.52 -7.34
CA HIS A 41 -10.19 2.84 -8.56
C HIS A 41 -11.71 2.66 -8.61
N HIS A 42 -12.32 2.21 -7.49
CA HIS A 42 -13.76 2.01 -7.40
C HIS A 42 -14.53 3.30 -7.69
N PHE A 43 -14.25 4.40 -6.98
CA PHE A 43 -15.02 5.65 -7.15
C PHE A 43 -14.77 6.37 -8.47
N ASN A 44 -13.63 6.14 -9.13
CA ASN A 44 -13.38 6.73 -10.45
C ASN A 44 -13.97 5.92 -11.62
N HIS A 45 -14.11 4.60 -11.48
CA HIS A 45 -14.40 3.74 -12.65
C HIS A 45 -15.55 2.75 -12.45
N ALA A 46 -15.81 2.30 -11.23
CA ALA A 46 -16.74 1.20 -10.96
C ALA A 46 -18.00 1.63 -10.20
N ALA A 47 -17.96 2.75 -9.47
CA ALA A 47 -19.11 3.25 -8.75
C ALA A 47 -20.24 3.61 -9.73
N PRO A 48 -21.49 3.17 -9.49
CA PRO A 48 -22.61 3.38 -10.41
C PRO A 48 -23.03 4.85 -10.54
N GLN A 49 -22.60 5.69 -9.59
CA GLN A 49 -22.87 7.11 -9.55
C GLN A 49 -21.58 7.84 -9.20
N THR A 50 -21.37 9.01 -9.82
CA THR A 50 -20.25 9.88 -9.51
C THR A 50 -20.47 10.54 -8.15
N ILE A 51 -19.52 10.33 -7.24
CA ILE A 51 -19.54 10.93 -5.90
C ILE A 51 -18.28 11.82 -5.76
N PRO A 52 -18.36 13.12 -6.08
CA PRO A 52 -17.19 14.00 -6.16
C PRO A 52 -16.33 14.00 -4.89
N TYR A 53 -16.96 14.05 -3.71
CA TYR A 53 -16.27 14.01 -2.43
C TYR A 53 -15.44 12.73 -2.23
N ALA A 54 -15.98 11.57 -2.60
CA ALA A 54 -15.27 10.31 -2.46
C ALA A 54 -14.08 10.24 -3.42
N ILE A 55 -14.28 10.68 -4.67
CA ILE A 55 -13.22 10.75 -5.67
C ILE A 55 -12.06 11.61 -5.16
N GLU A 56 -12.34 12.85 -4.74
CA GLU A 56 -11.32 13.77 -4.22
C GLU A 56 -10.59 13.17 -3.02
N ARG A 57 -11.34 12.66 -2.03
CA ARG A 57 -10.77 12.04 -0.82
C ARG A 57 -9.76 10.94 -1.14
N TYR A 58 -10.13 9.99 -2.01
CA TYR A 58 -9.26 8.85 -2.32
C TYR A 58 -8.16 9.20 -3.32
N GLN A 59 -8.35 10.18 -4.19
CA GLN A 59 -7.28 10.71 -5.04
C GLN A 59 -6.18 11.40 -4.21
N VAL A 60 -6.56 12.29 -3.30
CA VAL A 60 -5.61 13.00 -2.42
C VAL A 60 -4.83 12.00 -1.55
N GLU A 61 -5.51 11.03 -0.93
CA GLU A 61 -4.83 10.02 -0.10
C GLU A 61 -3.91 9.12 -0.94
N THR A 62 -4.31 8.77 -2.17
CA THR A 62 -3.46 8.00 -3.09
C THR A 62 -2.20 8.79 -3.45
N GLN A 63 -2.31 10.07 -3.78
CA GLN A 63 -1.16 10.94 -4.06
C GLN A 63 -0.22 11.03 -2.85
N ARG A 64 -0.77 11.16 -1.64
CA ARG A 64 0.02 11.16 -0.41
C ARG A 64 0.79 9.86 -0.22
N LEU A 65 0.17 8.71 -0.48
CA LEU A 65 0.82 7.39 -0.36
C LEU A 65 1.91 7.19 -1.42
N TYR A 66 1.70 7.65 -2.65
CA TYR A 66 2.76 7.68 -3.66
C TYR A 66 3.92 8.60 -3.25
N HIS A 67 3.64 9.74 -2.63
CA HIS A 67 4.69 10.62 -2.12
C HIS A 67 5.53 9.96 -1.01
N VAL A 68 4.89 9.22 -0.09
CA VAL A 68 5.59 8.43 0.94
C VAL A 68 6.50 7.38 0.30
N LEU A 69 6.01 6.68 -0.72
CA LEU A 69 6.79 5.69 -1.46
C LEU A 69 7.97 6.34 -2.20
N ASN A 70 7.73 7.46 -2.89
CA ASN A 70 8.75 8.19 -3.64
C ASN A 70 9.89 8.65 -2.71
N LYS A 71 9.55 9.29 -1.59
CA LYS A 71 10.53 9.71 -0.58
C LYS A 71 11.36 8.58 0.03
N ARG A 72 10.89 7.33 -0.04
CA ARG A 72 11.65 6.16 0.44
C ARG A 72 12.62 5.63 -0.62
N LEU A 73 12.30 5.81 -1.91
CA LEU A 73 13.03 5.24 -3.04
C LEU A 73 14.05 6.19 -3.65
N GLU A 74 13.95 7.48 -3.37
CA GLU A 74 15.00 8.49 -3.57
C GLU A 74 16.12 8.36 -2.53
#